data_AF-A0A6J0U442-F1
#
_entry.id   AF-A0A6J0U442-F1
#
_cell.length_a   1.000
_cell.length_b   1.000
_cell.length_c   1.000
_cell.angle_alpha   90.00
_cell.angle_beta   90.00
_cell.angle_gamma   90.00
#
_symmetry.space_group_name_H-M   'P 1'
#
loop_
_entity.id
_entity.type
_entity.pdbx_description
1 polymer ?
#
loop_
_entity_poly.entity_id
_entity_poly.type
_entity_poly.pdbx_seq_one_letter_code
_entity_poly.pdbx_strand_id
1 'polypeptide(L)'
;MAELDLLGSILSSMEPPPGLGDREARRAKRDLSLAVVFSSFRHDVVEVAGLTSFSFGDEEDSRYVMIFKKEFAPSDEELEAYRRGEEWDPQQAEEKRRLKELAQKQAEEEALKGPTVVNPNTDYKDKYSHLIGKVAAKDAAHAMEANKAYGCVPVANKRDTRSIEEAMNEIRAKKRLRQSEDESAVLSSSSS
;
A
#
# COMPACT_ATOMS: atom_id res chain seq x y z
N MET A 1 51.60 26.62 -6.41
CA MET A 1 50.42 27.51 -6.45
C MET A 1 49.38 26.75 -7.26
N ALA A 2 48.50 26.01 -6.59
CA ALA A 2 47.54 25.15 -7.26
C ALA A 2 46.44 26.02 -7.87
N GLU A 3 46.22 25.89 -9.18
CA GLU A 3 45.00 26.36 -9.83
C GLU A 3 43.82 25.67 -9.14
N LEU A 4 43.04 26.44 -8.40
CA LEU A 4 41.73 26.00 -7.96
C LEU A 4 40.85 25.97 -9.20
N ASP A 5 40.42 24.76 -9.56
CA ASP A 5 39.47 24.47 -10.63
C ASP A 5 38.30 25.47 -10.55
N LEU A 6 37.91 26.07 -11.69
CA LEU A 6 36.81 27.04 -11.76
C LEU A 6 35.55 26.52 -11.05
N LEU A 7 35.31 25.21 -11.15
CA LEU A 7 34.24 24.48 -10.47
C LEU A 7 34.41 24.44 -8.95
N GLY A 8 35.64 24.22 -8.44
CA GLY A 8 35.94 24.28 -7.01
C GLY A 8 35.75 25.69 -6.44
N SER A 9 36.06 26.72 -7.22
CA SER A 9 35.83 28.12 -6.83
C SER A 9 34.35 28.48 -6.82
N ILE A 10 33.55 27.94 -7.75
CA ILE A 10 32.08 28.08 -7.77
C ILE A 10 31.45 27.31 -6.59
N LEU A 11 31.85 26.06 -6.36
CA LEU A 11 31.36 25.22 -5.26
C LEU A 11 31.67 25.78 -3.87
N SER A 12 32.80 26.49 -3.74
CA SER A 12 33.19 27.18 -2.50
C SER A 12 32.53 28.54 -2.33
N SER A 13 32.05 29.20 -3.40
CA SER A 13 31.29 30.45 -3.30
C SER A 13 29.78 30.24 -3.10
N MET A 14 29.31 29.00 -3.24
CA MET A 14 27.93 28.63 -2.93
C MET A 14 27.74 28.59 -1.41
N GLU A 15 27.33 29.74 -0.85
CA GLU A 15 26.89 29.86 0.54
C GLU A 15 25.87 28.79 0.92
N PRO A 16 25.90 28.30 2.18
CA PRO A 16 24.91 27.36 2.69
C PRO A 16 23.49 27.88 2.42
N PRO A 17 22.52 26.97 2.18
CA PRO A 17 21.17 27.38 1.90
C PRO A 17 20.68 28.30 3.03
N PRO A 18 20.09 29.47 2.69
CA PRO A 18 19.75 30.49 3.67
C PRO A 18 18.83 29.92 4.75
N GLY A 19 19.25 30.10 6.00
CA GLY A 19 18.45 29.81 7.19
C GLY A 19 17.17 30.65 7.24
N LEU A 20 16.40 30.45 8.31
CA LEU A 20 15.02 30.91 8.54
C LEU A 20 14.68 32.41 8.29
N GLY A 21 15.62 33.28 7.93
CA GLY A 21 15.42 34.73 7.80
C GLY A 21 15.27 35.29 6.38
N ASP A 22 15.86 34.68 5.35
CA ASP A 22 16.11 35.39 4.09
C ASP A 22 15.15 34.99 2.96
N ARG A 23 13.88 35.40 3.07
CA ARG A 23 12.86 35.19 2.02
C ARG A 23 13.29 35.74 0.65
N GLU A 24 14.03 36.84 0.65
CA GLU A 24 14.46 37.56 -0.55
C GLU A 24 15.71 36.94 -1.18
N ALA A 25 16.69 36.51 -0.38
CA ALA A 25 17.87 35.78 -0.86
C ALA A 25 17.50 34.40 -1.44
N ARG A 26 16.47 33.75 -0.87
CA ARG A 26 15.88 32.55 -1.47
C ARG A 26 15.24 32.83 -2.83
N ARG A 27 14.66 34.02 -3.08
CA ARG A 27 14.10 34.39 -4.40
C ARG A 27 15.19 34.71 -5.42
N ALA A 28 16.24 35.44 -5.02
CA ALA A 28 17.34 35.79 -5.93
C ALA A 28 18.18 34.58 -6.41
N LYS A 29 18.23 33.48 -5.64
CA LYS A 29 18.86 32.21 -6.06
C LYS A 29 17.92 31.28 -6.87
N ARG A 30 16.63 31.63 -7.04
CA ARG A 30 15.60 30.82 -7.72
C ARG A 30 15.39 31.13 -9.21
N ASP A 31 16.03 32.18 -9.73
CA ASP A 31 15.74 32.67 -11.07
C ASP A 31 16.61 32.02 -12.14
N LEU A 32 16.23 30.80 -12.54
CA LEU A 32 16.55 30.27 -13.87
C LEU A 32 15.32 29.59 -14.46
N SER A 33 14.24 30.35 -14.65
CA SER A 33 13.14 29.93 -15.51
C SER A 33 13.60 29.97 -16.97
N LEU A 34 13.96 28.79 -17.48
CA LEU A 34 14.18 28.54 -18.91
C LEU A 34 13.25 27.39 -19.29
N ALA A 35 12.63 27.53 -20.46
CA ALA A 35 11.58 26.70 -21.04
C ALA A 35 11.71 25.19 -20.75
N VAL A 36 10.57 24.49 -20.72
CA VAL A 36 10.40 23.05 -20.38
C VAL A 36 11.49 22.12 -20.94
N VAL A 37 11.97 22.38 -22.16
CA VAL A 37 13.02 21.60 -22.86
C VAL A 37 14.39 21.66 -22.18
N PHE A 38 14.73 22.78 -21.53
CA PHE A 38 16.00 22.93 -20.81
C PHE A 38 15.95 22.35 -19.39
N SER A 39 14.79 21.92 -18.90
CA SER A 39 14.67 21.29 -17.58
C SER A 39 15.31 19.91 -17.55
N SER A 40 15.00 19.03 -18.50
CA SER A 40 15.57 17.67 -18.56
C SER A 40 17.08 17.72 -18.74
N PHE A 41 17.57 18.54 -19.67
CA PHE A 41 19.02 18.72 -19.88
C PHE A 41 19.76 19.18 -18.63
N ARG A 42 19.14 20.06 -17.82
CA ARG A 42 19.71 20.47 -16.53
C ARG A 42 19.75 19.31 -15.54
N HIS A 43 18.69 18.51 -15.44
CA HIS A 43 18.70 17.32 -14.60
C HIS A 43 19.82 16.36 -15.02
N ASP A 44 19.98 16.11 -16.32
CA ASP A 44 21.02 15.22 -16.86
C ASP A 44 22.43 15.71 -16.52
N VAL A 45 22.72 17.01 -16.71
CA VAL A 45 24.03 17.60 -16.36
C VAL A 45 24.30 17.54 -14.86
N VAL A 46 23.27 17.76 -14.04
CA VAL A 46 23.37 17.74 -12.57
C VAL A 46 23.57 16.31 -12.06
N GLU A 47 22.93 15.32 -12.66
CA GLU A 47 23.13 13.90 -12.36
C GLU A 47 24.56 13.46 -12.69
N VAL A 48 25.09 13.87 -13.87
CA VAL A 48 26.48 13.61 -14.25
C VAL A 48 27.47 14.27 -13.29
N ALA A 49 27.13 15.46 -12.78
CA ALA A 49 27.91 16.14 -11.74
C ALA A 49 27.77 15.50 -10.35
N GLY A 50 26.94 14.46 -10.19
CA GLY A 50 26.74 13.74 -8.93
C GLY A 50 25.95 14.53 -7.90
N LEU A 51 25.15 15.50 -8.33
CA LEU A 51 24.30 16.35 -7.49
C LEU A 51 22.83 15.91 -7.60
N THR A 52 21.99 16.34 -6.68
CA THR A 52 20.56 16.00 -6.68
C THR A 52 19.76 17.18 -7.20
N SER A 53 18.82 16.96 -8.13
CA SER A 53 17.97 18.02 -8.69
C SER A 53 16.49 17.70 -8.55
N PHE A 54 15.69 18.71 -8.19
CA PHE A 54 14.24 18.60 -8.02
C PHE A 54 13.52 19.75 -8.71
N SER A 55 12.43 19.45 -9.41
CA SER A 55 11.56 20.45 -10.01
C SER A 55 10.44 20.87 -9.05
N PHE A 56 10.17 22.17 -9.00
CA PHE A 56 9.15 22.79 -8.15
C PHE A 56 8.36 23.83 -8.96
N GLY A 57 7.11 24.06 -8.57
CA GLY A 57 6.19 25.01 -9.21
C GLY A 57 4.91 24.35 -9.70
N ASP A 58 3.79 25.03 -9.53
CA ASP A 58 2.44 24.49 -9.78
C ASP A 58 1.98 24.68 -11.24
N GLU A 59 2.59 25.62 -11.98
CA GLU A 59 2.15 26.04 -13.33
C GLU A 59 3.27 25.93 -14.36
N GLU A 60 2.95 25.56 -15.61
CA GLU A 60 3.91 25.19 -16.66
C GLU A 60 5.00 26.23 -16.93
N ASP A 61 4.69 27.51 -16.75
CA ASP A 61 5.58 28.66 -16.98
C ASP A 61 6.35 29.11 -15.73
N SER A 62 5.95 28.65 -14.54
CA SER A 62 6.60 28.97 -13.25
C SER A 62 7.41 27.80 -12.67
N ARG A 63 7.61 26.72 -13.44
CA ARG A 63 8.42 25.58 -13.02
C ARG A 63 9.90 25.95 -12.99
N TYR A 64 10.52 25.78 -11.83
CA TYR A 64 11.95 25.98 -11.61
C TYR A 64 12.61 24.71 -11.07
N VAL A 65 13.92 24.59 -11.29
CA VAL A 65 14.73 23.45 -10.86
C VAL A 65 15.65 23.88 -9.72
N MET A 66 15.56 23.21 -8.58
CA MET A 66 16.50 23.37 -7.46
C MET A 66 17.55 22.27 -7.50
N ILE A 67 18.80 22.63 -7.21
CA ILE A 67 19.94 21.71 -7.19
C ILE A 67 20.52 21.68 -5.77
N PHE A 68 20.75 20.48 -5.26
CA PHE A 68 21.27 20.20 -3.93
C PHE A 68 22.59 19.43 -3.99
N LYS A 69 23.45 19.67 -3.01
CA LYS A 69 24.67 18.88 -2.80
C LYS A 69 24.28 17.46 -2.40
N LYS A 70 25.02 16.45 -2.87
CA LYS A 70 24.74 15.04 -2.57
C LYS A 70 24.68 14.72 -1.08
N GLU A 71 25.50 15.39 -0.28
CA GLU A 71 25.55 15.23 1.18
C GLU A 71 24.42 15.95 1.92
N PHE A 72 23.72 16.85 1.22
CA PHE A 72 22.61 17.65 1.73
C PHE A 72 21.38 17.48 0.85
N ALA A 73 21.20 16.27 0.29
CA ALA A 73 20.00 15.95 -0.48
C ALA A 73 18.79 15.99 0.47
N PRO A 74 17.77 16.82 0.20
CA PRO A 74 16.59 16.88 1.04
C PRO A 74 15.88 15.54 1.11
N SER A 75 15.31 15.22 2.27
CA SER A 75 14.47 14.04 2.44
C SER A 75 13.15 14.17 1.65
N ASP A 76 12.50 13.06 1.33
CA ASP A 76 11.21 13.10 0.60
C ASP A 76 10.15 13.92 1.35
N GLU A 77 10.15 13.88 2.69
CA GLU A 77 9.23 14.68 3.52
C GLU A 77 9.53 16.20 3.45
N GLU A 78 10.81 16.56 3.34
CA GLU A 78 11.27 17.94 3.12
C GLU A 78 10.86 18.46 1.75
N LEU A 79 11.00 17.63 0.72
CA LEU A 79 10.59 17.97 -0.64
C LEU A 79 9.10 18.23 -0.74
N GLU A 80 8.29 17.45 -0.03
CA GLU A 80 6.85 17.69 0.04
C GLU A 80 6.52 18.99 0.75
N ALA A 81 7.19 19.32 1.86
CA ALA A 81 7.01 20.60 2.53
C ALA A 81 7.34 21.76 1.58
N TYR A 82 8.43 21.64 0.81
CA TYR A 82 8.79 22.63 -0.22
C TYR A 82 7.76 22.72 -1.35
N ARG A 83 7.15 21.60 -1.77
CA ARG A 83 6.04 21.60 -2.75
C ARG A 83 4.77 22.23 -2.19
N ARG A 84 4.48 22.03 -0.90
CA ARG A 84 3.34 22.64 -0.20
C ARG A 84 3.57 24.12 0.17
N GLY A 85 4.80 24.62 0.01
CA GLY A 85 5.19 25.97 0.43
C GLY A 85 5.26 26.14 1.95
N GLU A 86 5.31 25.03 2.69
CA GLU A 86 5.38 24.98 4.14
C GLU A 86 6.82 25.15 4.62
N GLU A 87 6.99 25.75 5.80
CA GLU A 87 8.29 25.87 6.44
C GLU A 87 8.66 24.54 7.10
N TRP A 88 9.74 23.92 6.61
CA TRP A 88 10.30 22.73 7.23
C TRP A 88 11.25 23.11 8.36
N ASP A 89 10.92 22.64 9.56
CA ASP A 89 11.78 22.70 10.73
C ASP A 89 12.25 21.28 11.08
N PRO A 90 13.58 21.00 11.06
CA PRO A 90 14.12 19.66 11.33
C PRO A 90 13.76 19.14 12.73
N GLN A 91 13.56 20.01 13.71
CA GLN A 91 13.20 19.59 15.07
C GLN A 91 11.72 19.13 15.13
N GLN A 92 10.82 19.88 14.50
CA GLN A 92 9.40 19.53 14.43
C GLN A 92 9.17 18.24 13.63
N ALA A 93 9.98 18.01 12.59
CA ALA A 93 9.95 16.78 11.83
C ALA A 93 10.30 15.55 12.67
N GLU A 94 11.38 15.64 13.46
CA GLU A 94 11.80 14.53 14.33
C GLU A 94 10.80 14.26 15.44
N GLU A 95 10.22 15.31 16.03
CA GLU A 95 9.14 15.21 17.02
C GLU A 95 7.89 14.56 16.43
N LYS A 96 7.48 14.97 15.22
CA LYS A 96 6.34 14.40 14.49
C LYS A 96 6.59 12.93 14.15
N ARG A 97 7.82 12.56 13.77
CA ARG A 97 8.21 11.16 13.52
C ARG A 97 8.11 10.33 14.79
N ARG A 98 8.66 10.83 15.91
CA ARG A 98 8.55 10.16 17.22
C ARG A 98 7.10 9.98 17.66
N LEU A 99 6.27 11.00 17.47
CA LEU A 99 4.85 10.93 17.82
C LEU A 99 4.11 9.88 16.98
N LYS A 100 4.38 9.84 15.68
CA LYS A 100 3.79 8.85 14.76
C LYS A 100 4.23 7.42 15.11
N GLU A 101 5.50 7.22 15.44
CA GLU A 101 6.04 5.93 15.88
C GLU A 101 5.41 5.48 17.21
N LEU A 102 5.27 6.40 18.18
CA LEU A 102 4.58 6.12 19.44
C LEU A 102 3.11 5.75 19.22
N ALA A 103 2.40 6.49 18.37
CA ALA A 103 1.00 6.21 18.04
C ALA A 103 0.85 4.86 17.33
N GLN A 104 1.77 4.51 16.42
CA GLN A 104 1.79 3.21 15.77
C GLN A 104 2.02 2.08 16.78
N LYS A 105 2.99 2.24 17.68
CA LYS A 105 3.26 1.26 18.73
C LYS A 105 2.08 1.09 19.68
N GLN A 106 1.42 2.18 20.06
CA GLN A 106 0.19 2.12 20.87
C GLN A 106 -0.93 1.40 20.14
N ALA A 107 -1.14 1.68 18.84
CA ALA A 107 -2.15 0.99 18.03
C ALA A 107 -1.85 -0.52 17.88
N GLU A 108 -0.58 -0.91 17.73
CA GLU A 108 -0.17 -2.31 17.71
C GLU A 108 -0.38 -3.00 19.06
N GLU A 109 -0.04 -2.32 20.16
CA GLU A 109 -0.31 -2.79 21.53
C GLU A 109 -1.82 -2.93 21.79
N GLU A 110 -2.63 -1.99 21.32
CA GLU A 110 -4.10 -2.04 21.42
C GLU A 110 -4.71 -3.12 20.54
N ALA A 111 -4.19 -3.32 19.34
CA ALA A 111 -4.60 -4.42 18.46
C ALA A 111 -4.27 -5.78 19.09
N LEU A 112 -3.13 -5.90 19.79
CA LEU A 112 -2.74 -7.11 20.52
C LEU A 112 -3.57 -7.32 21.79
N LYS A 113 -3.95 -6.23 22.48
CA LYS A 113 -4.72 -6.26 23.73
C LYS A 113 -6.14 -6.80 23.55
N GLY A 114 -6.65 -6.79 22.31
CA GLY A 114 -7.97 -7.31 21.97
C GLY A 114 -9.12 -6.53 22.62
N PRO A 115 -10.39 -6.84 22.28
CA PRO A 115 -11.53 -6.18 22.89
C PRO A 115 -11.54 -6.48 24.40
N THR A 116 -11.58 -5.43 25.21
CA THR A 116 -11.67 -5.55 26.67
C THR A 116 -12.98 -6.29 27.01
N VAL A 117 -12.86 -7.53 27.47
CA VAL A 117 -14.02 -8.29 27.97
C VAL A 117 -14.38 -7.71 29.32
N VAL A 118 -15.31 -6.77 29.32
CA VAL A 118 -15.94 -6.26 30.54
C VAL A 118 -16.81 -7.39 31.08
N ASN A 119 -16.29 -8.16 32.03
CA ASN A 119 -17.07 -9.13 32.79
C ASN A 119 -17.67 -8.41 34.02
N PRO A 120 -18.94 -7.99 33.98
CA PRO A 120 -19.60 -7.46 35.17
C PRO A 120 -19.62 -8.53 36.28
N ASN A 121 -19.43 -8.09 37.53
CA ASN A 121 -19.34 -8.97 38.72
C ASN A 121 -20.58 -9.85 38.95
N THR A 122 -21.72 -9.49 38.34
CA THR A 122 -22.95 -10.28 38.42
C THR A 122 -23.61 -10.37 37.05
N ASP A 123 -23.79 -11.57 36.52
CA ASP A 123 -24.53 -11.80 35.29
C ASP A 123 -26.03 -11.59 35.55
N TYR A 124 -26.58 -10.50 35.03
CA TYR A 124 -28.00 -10.14 35.18
C TYR A 124 -28.94 -11.23 34.67
N LYS A 125 -28.47 -12.10 33.76
CA LYS A 125 -29.25 -13.24 33.26
C LYS A 125 -29.57 -14.27 34.35
N ASP A 126 -28.74 -14.40 35.38
CA ASP A 126 -29.02 -15.32 36.48
C ASP A 126 -30.23 -14.89 37.33
N LYS A 127 -30.48 -13.58 37.45
CA LYS A 127 -31.65 -13.03 38.16
C LYS A 127 -32.99 -13.48 37.57
N TYR A 128 -33.04 -13.71 36.25
CA TYR A 128 -34.25 -14.11 35.53
C TYR A 128 -34.24 -15.57 35.08
N SER A 129 -33.24 -16.34 35.51
CA SER A 129 -33.10 -17.73 35.12
C SER A 129 -34.28 -18.62 35.54
N HIS A 130 -35.00 -18.23 36.60
CA HIS A 130 -36.24 -18.87 37.03
C HIS A 130 -37.44 -18.59 36.12
N LEU A 131 -37.43 -17.45 35.42
CA LEU A 131 -38.51 -17.04 34.52
C LEU A 131 -38.31 -17.59 33.10
N ILE A 132 -37.06 -17.70 32.65
CA ILE A 132 -36.68 -18.20 31.31
C ILE A 132 -36.54 -19.73 31.30
N GLY A 133 -36.19 -20.34 32.44
CA GLY A 133 -36.02 -21.78 32.61
C GLY A 133 -34.75 -22.31 31.92
N LYS A 134 -33.70 -22.62 32.70
CA LYS A 134 -32.43 -23.15 32.16
C LYS A 134 -32.59 -24.48 31.40
N VAL A 135 -33.60 -25.28 31.77
CA VAL A 135 -33.87 -26.60 31.20
C VAL A 135 -34.71 -26.49 29.92
N ALA A 136 -35.79 -25.70 29.95
CA ALA A 136 -36.64 -25.47 28.79
C ALA A 136 -35.88 -24.85 27.60
N ALA A 137 -34.95 -23.92 27.88
CA ALA A 137 -34.10 -23.33 26.85
C ALA A 137 -33.10 -24.33 26.24
N LYS A 138 -32.53 -25.25 27.04
CA LYS A 138 -31.62 -26.30 26.55
C LYS A 138 -32.34 -27.32 25.68
N ASP A 139 -33.54 -27.72 26.06
CA ASP A 139 -34.34 -28.68 25.30
C ASP A 139 -34.84 -28.05 23.98
N ALA A 140 -35.26 -26.78 24.01
CA ALA A 140 -35.62 -26.03 22.80
C ALA A 140 -34.42 -25.84 21.84
N ALA A 141 -33.22 -25.62 22.37
CA ALA A 141 -32.01 -25.49 21.56
C ALA A 141 -31.65 -26.82 20.85
N HIS A 142 -31.77 -27.95 21.54
CA HIS A 142 -31.59 -29.27 20.93
C HIS A 142 -32.65 -29.58 19.86
N ALA A 143 -33.90 -29.13 20.07
CA ALA A 143 -34.97 -29.28 19.08
C ALA A 143 -34.74 -28.44 17.80
N MET A 144 -34.01 -27.33 17.89
CA MET A 144 -33.68 -26.46 16.75
C MET A 144 -32.36 -26.81 16.06
N GLU A 145 -31.60 -27.80 16.55
CA GLU A 145 -30.38 -28.23 15.87
C GLU A 145 -30.74 -28.94 14.56
N ALA A 146 -30.53 -28.24 13.44
CA ALA A 146 -30.80 -28.77 12.11
C ALA A 146 -30.00 -30.07 11.89
N ASN A 147 -30.67 -31.08 11.32
CA ASN A 147 -30.05 -32.38 11.06
C ASN A 147 -28.89 -32.23 10.06
N LYS A 148 -27.65 -32.20 10.58
CA LYS A 148 -26.40 -32.09 9.81
C LYS A 148 -26.17 -33.29 8.88
N ALA A 149 -26.87 -34.40 9.08
CA ALA A 149 -26.77 -35.60 8.27
C ALA A 149 -27.84 -35.67 7.15
N TYR A 150 -28.80 -34.74 7.12
CA TYR A 150 -29.80 -34.71 6.05
C TYR A 150 -29.12 -34.33 4.72
N GLY A 151 -29.16 -35.25 3.74
CA GLY A 151 -28.50 -35.10 2.43
C GLY A 151 -27.11 -35.75 2.34
N CYS A 152 -26.53 -36.22 3.45
CA CYS A 152 -25.28 -36.99 3.44
C CYS A 152 -25.58 -38.50 3.33
N VAL A 153 -25.57 -39.03 2.11
CA VAL A 153 -25.68 -40.49 1.88
C VAL A 153 -24.33 -41.14 2.19
N PRO A 154 -24.26 -42.20 3.02
CA PRO A 154 -23.03 -42.95 3.28
C PRO A 154 -22.44 -43.53 1.98
N VAL A 155 -21.10 -43.54 1.84
CA VAL A 155 -20.41 -44.02 0.62
C VAL A 155 -20.79 -45.47 0.27
N ALA A 156 -21.04 -46.31 1.28
CA ALA A 156 -21.49 -47.70 1.09
C ALA A 156 -22.81 -47.82 0.32
N ASN A 157 -23.67 -46.80 0.37
CA ASN A 157 -24.97 -46.78 -0.29
C ASN A 157 -24.98 -45.93 -1.57
N LYS A 158 -23.84 -45.32 -1.93
CA LYS A 158 -23.72 -44.53 -3.16
C LYS A 158 -23.50 -45.46 -4.34
N ARG A 159 -24.15 -45.14 -5.47
CA ARG A 159 -24.02 -45.89 -6.73
C ARG A 159 -22.66 -45.69 -7.40
N ASP A 160 -22.02 -44.53 -7.20
CA ASP A 160 -20.68 -44.23 -7.70
C ASP A 160 -19.67 -44.37 -6.57
N THR A 161 -18.73 -45.31 -6.74
CA THR A 161 -17.64 -45.62 -5.80
C THR A 161 -16.30 -45.04 -6.24
N ARG A 162 -16.23 -44.40 -7.40
CA ARG A 162 -15.01 -43.77 -7.91
C ARG A 162 -14.63 -42.57 -7.06
N SER A 163 -13.34 -42.26 -7.06
CA SER A 163 -12.87 -41.00 -6.46
C SER A 163 -13.36 -39.80 -7.27
N ILE A 164 -13.55 -38.66 -6.60
CA ILE A 164 -13.99 -37.40 -7.23
C ILE A 164 -13.02 -37.01 -8.36
N GLU A 165 -11.72 -37.19 -8.16
CA GLU A 165 -10.68 -36.85 -9.14
C GLU A 165 -10.76 -37.72 -10.40
N GLU A 166 -11.03 -39.00 -10.22
CA GLU A 166 -11.19 -39.98 -11.30
C GLU A 166 -12.41 -39.62 -12.16
N ALA A 167 -13.54 -39.34 -11.51
CA ALA A 167 -14.74 -38.89 -12.20
C ALA A 167 -14.53 -37.56 -12.95
N MET A 168 -13.80 -36.60 -12.36
CA MET A 168 -13.49 -35.33 -13.04
C MET A 168 -12.60 -35.52 -14.26
N ASN A 169 -11.60 -36.39 -14.17
CA ASN A 169 -10.70 -36.68 -15.29
C ASN A 169 -11.43 -37.38 -16.43
N GLU A 170 -12.35 -38.30 -16.12
CA GLU A 170 -13.16 -38.98 -17.13
C GLU A 170 -14.15 -38.02 -17.81
N ILE A 171 -14.77 -37.10 -17.06
CA ILE A 171 -15.62 -36.03 -17.64
C ILE A 171 -14.78 -35.14 -18.57
N ARG A 172 -13.58 -34.75 -18.16
CA ARG A 172 -12.68 -33.93 -18.99
C ARG A 172 -12.26 -34.67 -20.26
N ALA A 173 -11.89 -35.95 -20.15
CA ALA A 173 -11.51 -36.78 -21.28
C ALA A 173 -12.67 -36.97 -22.26
N LYS A 174 -13.86 -37.29 -21.74
CA LYS A 174 -15.08 -37.44 -22.55
C LYS A 174 -15.50 -36.14 -23.23
N LYS A 175 -15.31 -34.99 -22.58
CA LYS A 175 -15.55 -33.67 -23.18
C LYS A 175 -14.60 -33.40 -24.36
N ARG A 176 -13.33 -33.76 -24.25
CA ARG A 176 -12.35 -33.62 -25.34
C ARG A 176 -12.67 -34.54 -26.52
N LEU A 177 -13.06 -35.79 -26.24
CA LEU A 177 -13.45 -36.74 -27.29
C LEU A 177 -14.68 -36.27 -28.06
N ARG A 178 -15.72 -35.78 -27.36
CA ARG A 178 -16.90 -35.21 -28.02
C ARG A 178 -16.55 -34.00 -28.89
N GLN A 179 -15.69 -33.11 -28.41
CA GLN A 179 -15.22 -31.97 -29.20
C GLN A 179 -14.47 -32.42 -30.46
N SER A 180 -13.60 -33.44 -30.37
CA SER A 180 -12.91 -33.97 -31.56
C SER A 180 -13.85 -34.70 -32.52
N GLU A 181 -14.88 -35.39 -32.01
CA GLU A 181 -15.90 -36.05 -32.84
C GLU A 181 -16.74 -35.00 -33.58
N ASP A 182 -17.16 -33.94 -32.89
CA ASP A 182 -17.91 -32.82 -33.49
C ASP A 182 -17.08 -32.09 -34.57
N GLU A 183 -15.78 -31.85 -34.32
CA GLU A 183 -14.85 -31.28 -35.32
C GLU A 183 -14.65 -32.21 -36.54
N SER A 184 -14.52 -33.52 -36.30
CA SER A 184 -14.38 -34.50 -37.38
C SER A 184 -15.64 -34.62 -38.25
N ALA A 185 -16.82 -34.47 -37.64
CA ALA A 185 -18.10 -34.48 -38.35
C ALA A 185 -18.24 -33.26 -39.27
N VAL A 186 -17.81 -32.07 -38.82
CA VAL A 186 -17.85 -30.81 -39.60
C VAL A 186 -16.89 -30.84 -40.80
N LEU A 187 -15.73 -31.49 -40.68
CA LEU A 187 -14.78 -31.67 -41.79
C LEU A 187 -15.28 -32.70 -42.82
N SER A 188 -15.99 -33.73 -42.39
CA SER A 188 -16.58 -34.72 -43.31
C SER A 188 -17.77 -34.16 -44.11
N SER A 189 -18.55 -33.23 -43.53
CA SER A 189 -19.67 -32.59 -44.22
C SER A 189 -19.29 -31.45 -45.17
N SER A 190 -18.04 -30.97 -45.12
CA SER A 190 -17.53 -29.89 -45.99
C SER A 190 -16.72 -30.39 -47.19
N SER A 191 -16.55 -31.71 -47.31
CA SER A 191 -15.79 -32.37 -48.38
C SER A 191 -16.68 -33.14 -49.39
N SER A 192 -18.00 -32.88 -49.41
CA SER A 192 -18.96 -33.43 -50.37
C SER A 192 -19.59 -32.34 -51.22
#